data_AF-F6BDI6-F1
#
_entry.id   AF-F6BDI6-F1
#
_cell.length_a   1.000
_cell.length_b   1.000
_cell.length_c   1.000
_cell.angle_alpha   90.00
_cell.angle_beta   90.00
_cell.angle_gamma   90.00
#
_symmetry.space_group_name_H-M   'P 1'
#
loop_
_entity.id
_entity.type
_entity.pdbx_description
1 polymer ?
#
loop_
_entity_poly.entity_id
_entity_poly.type
_entity_poly.pdbx_seq_one_letter_code
_entity_poly.pdbx_strand_id
1 'polypeptide(L)'
;MKRDQNEVDEFYKFLKTKSILKLIIKNLFGKKTEFLDTNKRTEKPHLDNCIGCGLCIDVCPTNAIEIFKFREIICSCCGVCVEVCPNNAIEKDRFTINAEKCTKCGYCVLFCSIPYIKNEIPKPKTPVITSECNKCMLCIKKCENKAIEFKDNKIIIDEEKCKNCLKCVEFCPMKAILSPEESINSCIVKVDINSCIFCKECVEVCPLKK
;
A
#
# COMPACT_ATOMS: atom_id res chain seq x y z
N MET A 1 34.64 39.87 -0.07
CA MET A 1 33.26 40.10 0.42
C MET A 1 33.24 39.88 1.92
N LYS A 2 33.19 40.95 2.72
CA LYS A 2 32.99 40.86 4.17
C LYS A 2 31.50 40.58 4.39
N ARG A 3 31.14 39.41 4.93
CA ARG A 3 29.75 39.13 5.32
C ARG A 3 29.39 40.11 6.44
N ASP A 4 28.24 40.76 6.32
CA ASP A 4 27.76 41.75 7.27
C ASP A 4 27.52 41.05 8.63
N GLN A 5 28.17 41.56 9.68
CA GLN A 5 28.10 41.00 11.02
C GLN A 5 26.66 41.02 11.55
N ASN A 6 25.84 41.98 11.08
CA ASN A 6 24.44 42.10 11.45
C ASN A 6 23.56 40.95 10.92
N GLU A 7 23.80 40.45 9.70
CA GLU A 7 23.04 39.32 9.14
C GLU A 7 23.33 38.02 9.91
N VAL A 8 24.57 37.84 10.36
CA VAL A 8 24.98 36.70 11.18
C VAL A 8 24.30 36.78 12.55
N ASP A 9 24.28 37.95 13.17
CA ASP A 9 23.66 38.15 14.48
C ASP A 9 22.12 38.02 14.44
N GLU A 10 21.48 38.45 13.35
CA GLU A 10 20.03 38.31 13.14
C GLU A 10 19.64 36.83 12.90
N PHE A 11 20.44 36.10 12.13
CA PHE A 11 20.33 34.66 11.97
C PHE A 11 20.53 33.89 13.30
N TYR A 12 21.50 34.31 14.13
CA TYR A 12 21.70 33.76 15.47
C TYR A 12 20.54 34.08 16.43
N LYS A 13 19.90 35.25 16.28
CA LYS A 13 18.70 35.64 17.03
C LYS A 13 17.49 34.79 16.63
N PHE A 14 17.33 34.55 15.33
CA PHE A 14 16.31 33.66 14.77
C PHE A 14 16.48 32.22 15.30
N LEU A 15 17.69 31.68 15.29
CA LEU A 15 18.00 30.36 15.87
C LEU A 15 17.76 30.29 17.39
N LYS A 16 18.04 31.37 18.15
CA LYS A 16 17.83 31.43 19.60
C LYS A 16 16.37 31.60 20.04
N THR A 17 15.43 31.84 19.11
CA THR A 17 14.00 31.73 19.46
C THR A 17 13.74 30.27 19.85
N LYS A 18 13.29 30.06 21.10
CA LYS A 18 13.31 28.78 21.85
C LYS A 18 12.60 27.57 21.19
N SER A 19 12.08 27.71 19.97
CA SER A 19 11.38 26.69 19.20
C SER A 19 12.26 26.03 18.13
N ILE A 20 13.06 26.79 17.38
CA ILE A 20 13.73 26.30 16.16
C ILE A 20 14.96 25.45 16.48
N LEU A 21 15.85 25.92 17.37
CA LEU A 21 17.01 25.13 17.79
C LEU A 21 16.57 23.82 18.46
N LYS A 22 15.47 23.85 19.21
CA LYS A 22 14.87 22.68 19.86
C LYS A 22 14.31 21.69 18.85
N LEU A 23 13.68 22.16 17.77
CA LEU A 23 13.21 21.36 16.64
C LEU A 23 14.36 20.71 15.86
N ILE A 24 15.44 21.48 15.60
CA ILE A 24 16.63 21.00 14.90
C ILE A 24 17.35 19.93 15.72
N ILE A 25 17.54 20.15 17.03
CA ILE A 25 18.15 19.17 17.95
C ILE A 25 17.28 17.92 18.08
N LYS A 26 15.95 18.07 18.16
CA LYS A 26 15.01 16.93 18.18
C LYS A 26 15.11 16.07 16.92
N ASN A 27 15.24 16.69 15.75
CA ASN A 27 15.35 15.97 14.47
C ASN A 27 16.74 15.38 14.20
N LEU A 28 17.82 16.02 14.69
CA LEU A 28 19.19 15.53 14.50
C LEU A 28 19.63 14.47 15.53
N PHE A 29 19.18 14.60 16.78
CA PHE A 29 19.66 13.78 17.91
C PHE A 29 18.55 13.03 18.66
N GLY A 30 17.28 13.24 18.32
CA GLY A 30 16.17 12.44 18.86
C GLY A 30 16.18 11.02 18.30
N LYS A 31 17.09 10.16 18.78
CA LYS A 31 17.07 8.74 18.41
C LYS A 31 15.99 7.99 19.19
N LYS A 32 15.08 7.46 18.39
CA LYS A 32 14.26 6.25 18.53
C LYS A 32 13.41 6.13 19.79
N THR A 33 12.11 6.36 19.58
CA THR A 33 11.02 5.48 19.99
C THR A 33 11.34 4.64 21.22
N GLU A 34 10.73 5.00 22.37
CA GLU A 34 10.36 3.98 23.33
C GLU A 34 9.83 2.78 22.54
N PHE A 35 10.43 1.60 22.74
CA PHE A 35 9.90 0.37 22.18
C PHE A 35 8.45 0.30 22.64
N LEU A 36 7.52 0.61 21.71
CA LEU A 36 6.09 0.53 21.96
C LEU A 36 5.82 -0.89 22.40
N ASP A 37 5.38 -0.99 23.66
CA ASP A 37 4.83 -2.15 24.35
C ASP A 37 4.63 -3.39 23.44
N THR A 38 5.47 -4.40 23.66
CA THR A 38 5.58 -5.63 22.88
C THR A 38 4.31 -6.51 22.89
N ASN A 39 3.24 -6.07 23.55
CA ASN A 39 1.95 -6.77 23.57
C ASN A 39 0.91 -6.22 22.60
N LYS A 40 1.15 -5.11 21.91
CA LYS A 40 0.25 -4.71 20.80
C LYS A 40 0.58 -5.53 19.56
N ARG A 41 -0.18 -6.62 19.38
CA ARG A 41 -0.32 -7.29 18.08
C ARG A 41 -0.53 -6.21 17.03
N THR A 42 0.30 -6.21 15.99
CA THR A 42 0.12 -5.35 14.83
C THR A 42 -1.26 -5.66 14.23
N GLU A 43 -2.18 -4.71 14.33
CA GLU A 43 -3.47 -4.81 13.66
C GLU A 43 -3.24 -4.78 12.15
N LYS A 44 -4.03 -5.55 11.39
CA LYS A 44 -3.98 -5.48 9.93
C LYS A 44 -4.32 -4.04 9.51
N PRO A 45 -3.59 -3.44 8.56
CA PRO A 45 -3.95 -2.12 8.06
C PRO A 45 -5.38 -2.15 7.52
N HIS A 46 -6.19 -1.16 7.91
CA HIS A 46 -7.54 -0.97 7.38
C HIS A 46 -7.44 -0.45 5.94
N LEU A 47 -7.36 -1.39 4.99
CA LEU A 47 -7.19 -1.07 3.58
C LEU A 47 -8.51 -0.68 2.91
N ASP A 48 -9.65 -0.67 3.63
CA ASP A 48 -10.99 -0.39 3.12
C ASP A 48 -11.10 0.98 2.46
N ASN A 49 -10.34 1.96 2.96
CA ASN A 49 -10.26 3.31 2.38
C ASN A 49 -8.94 3.58 1.64
N CYS A 50 -8.07 2.57 1.43
CA CYS A 50 -6.77 2.78 0.79
C CYS A 50 -6.93 3.45 -0.59
N ILE A 51 -6.33 4.63 -0.75
CA ILE A 51 -6.36 5.42 -1.98
C ILE A 51 -5.16 5.15 -2.90
N GLY A 52 -4.29 4.19 -2.56
CA GLY A 52 -3.15 3.86 -3.40
C GLY A 52 -2.05 4.93 -3.43
N CYS A 53 -1.91 5.77 -2.40
CA CYS A 53 -1.01 6.94 -2.43
C CYS A 53 0.50 6.62 -2.47
N GLY A 54 0.92 5.40 -2.12
CA GLY A 54 2.32 4.98 -2.17
C GLY A 54 3.20 5.41 -1.00
N LEU A 55 2.74 6.28 -0.09
CA LEU A 55 3.54 6.75 1.05
C LEU A 55 4.12 5.62 1.92
N CYS A 56 3.40 4.50 2.05
CA CYS A 56 3.87 3.35 2.80
C CYS A 56 5.12 2.70 2.18
N ILE A 57 5.28 2.75 0.86
CA ILE A 57 6.47 2.27 0.16
C ILE A 57 7.64 3.21 0.45
N ASP A 58 7.41 4.52 0.32
CA ASP A 58 8.45 5.55 0.45
C ASP A 58 9.14 5.51 1.82
N VAL A 59 8.39 5.15 2.88
CA VAL A 59 8.91 5.03 4.25
C VAL A 59 9.35 3.61 4.63
N CYS A 60 9.21 2.60 3.77
CA CYS A 60 9.53 1.23 4.14
C CYS A 60 11.05 1.00 4.10
N PRO A 61 11.75 0.81 5.24
CA PRO A 61 13.21 0.71 5.25
C PRO A 61 13.75 -0.57 4.61
N THR A 62 12.91 -1.59 4.44
CA THR A 62 13.28 -2.89 3.88
C THR A 62 12.64 -3.18 2.53
N ASN A 63 11.92 -2.21 1.93
CA ASN A 63 11.17 -2.39 0.69
C ASN A 63 10.20 -3.59 0.74
N ALA A 64 9.70 -3.93 1.93
CA ALA A 64 8.79 -5.07 2.15
C ALA A 64 7.36 -4.82 1.66
N ILE A 65 7.06 -3.63 1.13
CA ILE A 65 5.71 -3.21 0.75
C ILE A 65 5.66 -2.95 -0.75
N GLU A 66 4.72 -3.60 -1.42
CA GLU A 66 4.37 -3.35 -2.81
C GLU A 66 2.95 -2.78 -2.87
N ILE A 67 2.72 -1.84 -3.79
CA ILE A 67 1.40 -1.28 -4.07
C ILE A 67 1.03 -1.60 -5.50
N PHE A 68 -0.25 -1.83 -5.75
CA PHE A 68 -0.77 -2.03 -7.09
C PHE A 68 -0.35 -0.88 -8.01
N LYS A 69 0.32 -1.21 -9.10
CA LYS A 69 0.63 -0.25 -10.16
C LYS A 69 -0.61 -0.07 -11.02
N PHE A 70 -1.42 0.92 -10.65
CA PHE A 70 -2.68 1.24 -11.33
C PHE A 70 -2.58 1.41 -12.85
N ARG A 71 -1.39 1.79 -13.35
CA ARG A 71 -1.17 2.02 -14.77
C ARG A 71 -1.14 0.72 -15.57
N GLU A 72 -0.50 -0.33 -15.07
CA GLU A 72 -0.17 -1.52 -15.88
C GLU A 72 -1.41 -2.25 -16.44
N ILE A 73 -2.57 -2.15 -15.76
CA ILE A 73 -3.76 -2.95 -16.09
C ILE A 73 -4.95 -2.11 -16.60
N ILE A 74 -5.11 -0.85 -16.16
CA ILE A 74 -6.30 -0.03 -16.41
C ILE A 74 -5.89 1.28 -17.07
N CYS A 75 -5.42 1.21 -18.32
CA CYS A 75 -5.13 2.39 -19.13
C CYS A 75 -5.92 2.29 -20.45
N SER A 76 -6.91 3.15 -20.62
CA SER A 76 -7.66 3.27 -21.88
C SER A 76 -6.84 3.91 -23.01
N CYS A 77 -5.58 4.27 -22.75
CA CYS A 77 -4.69 4.95 -23.70
C CYS A 77 -5.25 6.29 -24.22
N CYS A 78 -6.07 6.98 -23.43
CA CYS A 78 -6.74 8.22 -23.84
C CYS A 78 -5.77 9.36 -24.23
N GLY A 79 -4.56 9.37 -23.66
CA GLY A 79 -3.52 10.35 -24.02
C GLY A 79 -3.55 11.65 -23.22
N VAL A 80 -4.54 11.87 -22.35
CA VAL A 80 -4.65 13.09 -21.52
C VAL A 80 -3.38 13.36 -20.72
N CYS A 81 -2.73 12.32 -20.18
CA CYS A 81 -1.47 12.45 -19.45
C CYS A 81 -0.33 13.03 -20.29
N VAL A 82 -0.27 12.71 -21.59
CA VAL A 82 0.72 13.22 -22.54
C VAL A 82 0.43 14.70 -22.80
N GLU A 83 -0.83 15.05 -23.02
CA GLU A 83 -1.27 16.43 -23.33
C GLU A 83 -1.03 17.40 -22.17
N VAL A 84 -1.25 16.98 -20.92
CA VAL A 84 -1.09 17.85 -19.74
C VAL A 84 0.33 17.89 -19.19
N CYS A 85 1.28 17.11 -19.74
CA CYS A 85 2.64 17.05 -19.21
C CYS A 85 3.44 18.28 -19.65
N PRO A 86 3.83 19.19 -18.72
CA PRO A 86 4.47 20.46 -19.10
C PRO A 86 5.89 20.28 -19.66
N ASN A 87 6.52 19.14 -19.39
CA ASN A 87 7.89 18.85 -19.78
C ASN A 87 8.02 17.79 -20.88
N ASN A 88 6.90 17.38 -21.51
CA ASN A 88 6.87 16.33 -22.53
C ASN A 88 7.63 15.07 -22.09
N ALA A 89 7.44 14.67 -20.84
CA ALA A 89 8.15 13.57 -20.22
C ALA A 89 7.47 12.20 -20.46
N ILE A 90 6.29 12.16 -21.07
CA ILE A 90 5.44 10.96 -21.16
C ILE A 90 5.27 10.56 -22.62
N GLU A 91 5.55 9.30 -22.96
CA GLU A 91 5.29 8.75 -24.28
C GLU A 91 3.86 8.17 -24.36
N LYS A 92 3.26 8.15 -25.56
CA LYS A 92 1.92 7.59 -25.78
C LYS A 92 1.97 6.08 -26.00
N ASP A 93 2.72 5.37 -25.17
CA ASP A 93 2.98 3.92 -25.25
C ASP A 93 2.45 3.17 -24.02
N ARG A 94 1.53 3.81 -23.28
CA ARG A 94 0.93 3.43 -21.99
C ARG A 94 1.76 3.75 -20.75
N PHE A 95 3.09 3.66 -20.77
CA PHE A 95 3.87 3.58 -19.51
C PHE A 95 5.17 4.36 -19.47
N THR A 96 5.74 4.77 -20.60
CA THR A 96 7.09 5.31 -20.58
C THR A 96 7.10 6.76 -20.12
N ILE A 97 7.86 7.01 -19.05
CA ILE A 97 8.16 8.33 -18.53
C ILE A 97 9.66 8.52 -18.51
N ASN A 98 10.13 9.53 -19.24
CA ASN A 98 11.51 9.97 -19.19
C ASN A 98 11.80 10.60 -17.80
N ALA A 99 12.61 9.90 -16.99
CA ALA A 99 12.92 10.31 -15.63
C ALA A 99 13.70 11.63 -15.54
N GLU A 100 14.50 11.97 -16.56
CA GLU A 100 15.28 13.22 -16.60
C GLU A 100 14.40 14.45 -16.85
N LYS A 101 13.32 14.28 -17.63
CA LYS A 101 12.34 15.35 -17.92
C LYS A 101 11.24 15.48 -16.86
N CYS A 102 10.97 14.41 -16.11
CA CYS A 102 9.89 14.35 -15.14
C CYS A 102 10.21 15.14 -13.85
N THR A 103 9.46 16.20 -13.59
CA THR A 103 9.59 17.00 -12.36
C THR A 103 8.73 16.51 -11.20
N LYS A 104 8.00 15.39 -11.38
CA LYS A 104 7.06 14.84 -10.39
C LYS A 104 5.94 15.83 -9.98
N CYS A 105 5.51 16.71 -10.90
CA CYS A 105 4.48 17.73 -10.64
C CYS A 105 3.05 17.18 -10.45
N GLY A 106 2.78 15.94 -10.85
CA GLY A 106 1.51 15.26 -10.59
C GLY A 106 0.34 15.56 -11.55
N TYR A 107 0.49 16.44 -12.54
CA TYR A 107 -0.60 16.76 -13.49
C TYR A 107 -1.15 15.53 -14.23
N CYS A 108 -0.29 14.60 -14.63
CA CYS A 108 -0.72 13.38 -15.28
C CYS A 108 -1.60 12.49 -14.39
N VAL A 109 -1.52 12.61 -13.06
CA VAL A 109 -2.41 11.93 -12.12
C VAL A 109 -3.69 12.73 -11.91
N LEU A 110 -3.58 14.06 -11.76
CA LEU A 110 -4.72 14.94 -11.54
C LEU A 110 -5.74 14.91 -12.69
N PHE A 111 -5.27 14.90 -13.93
CA PHE A 111 -6.13 14.87 -15.12
C PHE A 111 -6.42 13.46 -15.63
N CYS A 112 -5.85 12.42 -15.01
CA CYS A 112 -6.19 11.06 -15.37
C CYS A 112 -7.62 10.79 -14.91
N SER A 113 -8.53 10.54 -15.87
CA SER A 113 -9.92 10.19 -15.58
C SER A 113 -10.07 8.80 -14.96
N ILE A 114 -9.00 8.02 -14.94
CA ILE A 114 -8.95 6.71 -14.28
C ILE A 114 -8.37 6.93 -12.90
N PRO A 115 -9.21 7.18 -11.87
CA PRO A 115 -9.06 6.35 -10.67
C PRO A 115 -10.33 6.18 -9.81
N TYR A 116 -10.77 4.92 -9.65
CA TYR A 116 -11.23 4.35 -8.37
C TYR A 116 -10.73 2.90 -8.26
N ILE A 117 -9.48 2.70 -7.83
CA ILE A 117 -8.77 1.40 -7.84
C ILE A 117 -9.61 0.27 -7.25
N LYS A 118 -10.36 0.52 -6.16
CA LYS A 118 -11.23 -0.48 -5.52
C LYS A 118 -12.45 -0.88 -6.36
N ASN A 119 -13.05 0.06 -7.08
CA ASN A 119 -14.26 -0.19 -7.88
C ASN A 119 -13.93 -0.88 -9.22
N GLU A 120 -12.67 -0.78 -9.66
CA GLU A 120 -12.19 -1.42 -10.89
C GLU A 120 -11.68 -2.85 -10.67
N ILE A 121 -11.32 -3.25 -9.45
CA ILE A 121 -10.90 -4.63 -9.16
C ILE A 121 -12.16 -5.51 -9.10
N PRO A 122 -12.32 -6.52 -9.98
CA PRO A 122 -13.48 -7.39 -9.93
C PRO A 122 -13.57 -8.08 -8.57
N LYS A 123 -14.66 -7.82 -7.85
CA LYS A 123 -14.92 -8.48 -6.56
C LYS A 123 -15.29 -9.94 -6.82
N PRO A 124 -14.50 -10.92 -6.33
CA PRO A 124 -14.87 -12.32 -6.49
C PRO A 124 -16.14 -12.60 -5.67
N LYS A 125 -17.02 -13.47 -6.17
CA LYS A 125 -18.28 -13.80 -5.47
C LYS A 125 -18.06 -14.76 -4.30
N THR A 126 -16.92 -15.44 -4.28
CA THR A 126 -16.51 -16.39 -3.23
C THR A 126 -15.19 -15.97 -2.59
N PRO A 127 -14.84 -16.55 -1.42
CA PRO A 127 -13.47 -16.51 -0.93
C PRO A 127 -12.47 -17.01 -1.97
N VAL A 128 -11.23 -16.51 -1.89
CA VAL A 128 -10.15 -16.81 -2.83
C VAL A 128 -9.06 -17.60 -2.12
N ILE A 129 -8.62 -18.71 -2.72
CA ILE A 129 -7.55 -19.54 -2.19
C ILE A 129 -6.22 -19.07 -2.80
N THR A 130 -5.26 -18.73 -1.95
CA THR A 130 -3.96 -18.19 -2.36
C THR A 130 -2.94 -19.30 -2.65
N SER A 131 -1.80 -18.92 -3.21
CA SER A 131 -0.63 -19.80 -3.41
C SER A 131 -0.10 -20.41 -2.11
N GLU A 132 -0.33 -19.75 -0.97
CA GLU A 132 0.12 -20.19 0.35
C GLU A 132 -0.66 -21.42 0.86
N CYS A 133 -1.66 -21.88 0.13
CA CYS A 133 -2.43 -23.06 0.49
C CYS A 133 -1.56 -24.32 0.38
N ASN A 134 -1.25 -24.92 1.53
CA ASN A 134 -0.57 -26.21 1.61
C ASN A 134 -1.46 -27.43 1.32
N LYS A 135 -2.72 -27.20 0.89
CA LYS A 135 -3.67 -28.24 0.48
C LYS A 135 -4.01 -29.24 1.60
N CYS A 136 -4.11 -28.84 2.86
CA CYS A 136 -4.44 -29.75 3.98
C CYS A 136 -5.88 -30.32 3.97
N MET A 137 -6.73 -29.89 3.02
CA MET A 137 -8.15 -30.31 2.85
C MET A 137 -9.08 -30.07 4.05
N LEU A 138 -8.66 -29.33 5.08
CA LEU A 138 -9.52 -29.00 6.23
C LEU A 138 -10.80 -28.26 5.80
N CYS A 139 -10.69 -27.36 4.83
CA CYS A 139 -11.81 -26.56 4.34
C CYS A 139 -12.88 -27.40 3.63
N ILE A 140 -12.47 -28.45 2.91
CA ILE A 140 -13.38 -29.39 2.25
C ILE A 140 -14.26 -30.08 3.30
N LYS A 141 -13.63 -30.64 4.34
CA LYS A 141 -14.33 -31.38 5.40
C LYS A 141 -15.31 -30.52 6.20
N LYS A 142 -14.98 -29.24 6.43
CA LYS A 142 -15.77 -28.33 7.26
C LYS A 142 -16.82 -27.52 6.49
N CYS A 143 -16.84 -27.58 5.16
CA CYS A 143 -17.81 -26.81 4.36
C CYS A 143 -19.20 -27.47 4.42
N GLU A 144 -20.10 -26.91 5.21
CA GLU A 144 -21.49 -27.36 5.32
C GLU A 144 -22.24 -27.36 3.97
N ASN A 145 -21.90 -26.41 3.09
CA ASN A 145 -22.51 -26.27 1.76
C ASN A 145 -21.88 -27.20 0.71
N LYS A 146 -20.85 -27.98 1.06
CA LYS A 146 -20.09 -28.86 0.12
C LYS A 146 -19.63 -28.12 -1.14
N ALA A 147 -19.25 -26.85 -0.96
CA ALA A 147 -18.87 -25.95 -2.04
C ALA A 147 -17.35 -25.94 -2.31
N ILE A 148 -16.56 -26.76 -1.62
CA ILE A 148 -15.10 -26.75 -1.72
C ILE A 148 -14.64 -28.15 -2.11
N GLU A 149 -13.83 -28.26 -3.16
CA GLU A 149 -13.31 -29.53 -3.68
C GLU A 149 -11.81 -29.46 -3.98
N PHE A 150 -11.19 -30.64 -4.14
CA PHE A 150 -9.82 -30.76 -4.61
C PHE A 150 -9.85 -31.21 -6.07
N LYS A 151 -9.36 -30.36 -6.97
CA LYS A 151 -9.36 -30.59 -8.42
C LYS A 151 -8.14 -29.93 -9.05
N ASP A 152 -7.53 -30.57 -10.05
CA ASP A 152 -6.34 -30.08 -10.76
C ASP A 152 -5.18 -29.68 -9.83
N ASN A 153 -4.96 -30.50 -8.80
CA ASN A 153 -3.95 -30.29 -7.76
C ASN A 153 -4.11 -28.95 -6.99
N LYS A 154 -5.34 -28.41 -6.94
CA LYS A 154 -5.69 -27.18 -6.21
C LYS A 154 -6.97 -27.40 -5.42
N ILE A 155 -7.16 -26.60 -4.38
CA ILE A 155 -8.47 -26.48 -3.72
C ILE A 155 -9.26 -25.45 -4.53
N ILE A 156 -10.49 -25.78 -4.91
CA ILE A 156 -11.39 -24.93 -5.70
C ILE A 156 -12.68 -24.71 -4.93
N ILE A 157 -13.24 -23.51 -5.02
CA ILE A 157 -14.54 -23.16 -4.44
C ILE A 157 -15.55 -23.03 -5.59
N ASP A 158 -16.62 -23.81 -5.52
CA ASP A 158 -17.77 -23.76 -6.41
C ASP A 158 -18.61 -22.51 -6.08
N GLU A 159 -18.70 -21.60 -7.06
CA GLU A 159 -19.39 -20.32 -6.91
C GLU A 159 -20.89 -20.46 -6.68
N GLU A 160 -21.53 -21.47 -7.29
CA GLU A 160 -22.98 -21.68 -7.21
C GLU A 160 -23.39 -22.26 -5.85
N LYS A 161 -22.56 -23.15 -5.30
CA LYS A 161 -22.81 -23.79 -4.00
C LYS A 161 -22.40 -22.90 -2.82
N CYS A 162 -21.40 -22.05 -3.00
CA CYS A 162 -20.87 -21.22 -1.92
C CYS A 162 -21.89 -20.18 -1.45
N LYS A 163 -22.20 -20.16 -0.16
CA LYS A 163 -23.08 -19.16 0.46
C LYS A 163 -22.33 -17.96 1.06
N ASN A 164 -21.04 -17.85 0.77
CA ASN A 164 -20.15 -16.79 1.26
C ASN A 164 -20.23 -16.54 2.79
N CYS A 165 -20.35 -17.62 3.58
CA CYS A 165 -20.46 -17.54 5.05
C CYS A 165 -19.12 -17.28 5.76
N LEU A 166 -18.01 -17.22 5.02
CA LEU A 166 -16.65 -16.90 5.47
C LEU A 166 -16.02 -17.82 6.55
N LYS A 167 -16.72 -18.84 7.06
CA LYS A 167 -16.16 -19.82 8.01
C LYS A 167 -14.81 -20.39 7.58
N CYS A 168 -14.62 -20.68 6.29
CA CYS A 168 -13.36 -21.21 5.76
C CYS A 168 -12.18 -20.24 5.84
N VAL A 169 -12.44 -18.93 5.76
CA VAL A 169 -11.44 -17.87 5.96
C VAL A 169 -10.98 -17.89 7.41
N GLU A 170 -11.92 -17.95 8.35
CA GLU A 170 -11.65 -17.86 9.80
C GLU A 170 -10.82 -19.02 10.34
N PHE A 171 -11.16 -20.27 10.01
CA PHE A 171 -10.46 -21.43 10.58
C PHE A 171 -9.19 -21.83 9.83
N CYS A 172 -8.86 -21.19 8.70
CA CYS A 172 -7.72 -21.61 7.88
C CYS A 172 -6.40 -21.37 8.65
N PRO A 173 -5.67 -22.43 9.07
CA PRO A 173 -4.46 -22.26 9.87
C PRO A 173 -3.32 -21.62 9.08
N MET A 174 -3.34 -21.78 7.75
CA MET A 174 -2.37 -21.16 6.84
C MET A 174 -2.72 -19.71 6.49
N LYS A 175 -3.91 -19.22 6.88
CA LYS A 175 -4.45 -17.93 6.42
C LYS A 175 -4.40 -17.77 4.89
N ALA A 176 -4.50 -18.89 4.18
CA ALA A 176 -4.37 -18.98 2.73
C ALA A 176 -5.72 -18.86 2.00
N ILE A 177 -6.78 -18.50 2.71
CA ILE A 177 -8.11 -18.26 2.14
C ILE A 177 -8.49 -16.83 2.52
N LEU A 178 -8.70 -15.98 1.53
CA LEU A 178 -9.06 -14.59 1.70
C LEU A 178 -10.56 -14.42 1.47
N SER A 179 -11.22 -13.58 2.27
CA SER A 179 -12.57 -13.12 1.92
C SER A 179 -12.55 -12.32 0.60
N PRO A 180 -13.68 -12.13 -0.09
CA PRO A 180 -13.73 -11.26 -1.27
C PRO A 180 -13.13 -9.88 -1.07
N GLU A 181 -13.32 -9.29 0.11
CA GLU A 181 -12.80 -7.98 0.47
C GLU A 181 -11.30 -8.02 0.76
N GLU A 182 -10.84 -9.03 1.50
CA GLU A 182 -9.40 -9.25 1.72
C GLU A 182 -8.67 -9.52 0.40
N SER A 183 -9.30 -10.22 -0.55
CA SER A 183 -8.75 -10.45 -1.88
C SER A 183 -8.53 -9.13 -2.62
N ILE A 184 -9.50 -8.22 -2.63
CA ILE A 184 -9.34 -6.89 -3.22
C ILE A 184 -8.23 -6.11 -2.52
N ASN A 185 -8.26 -6.09 -1.19
CA ASN A 185 -7.27 -5.37 -0.39
C ASN A 185 -5.84 -5.89 -0.65
N SER A 186 -5.68 -7.22 -0.83
CA SER A 186 -4.40 -7.85 -1.19
C SER A 186 -3.90 -7.52 -2.59
N CYS A 187 -4.79 -7.08 -3.50
CA CYS A 187 -4.38 -6.56 -4.80
C CYS A 187 -3.79 -5.16 -4.65
N ILE A 188 -4.28 -4.34 -3.71
CA ILE A 188 -3.90 -2.94 -3.54
C ILE A 188 -2.55 -2.80 -2.85
N VAL A 189 -2.36 -3.47 -1.71
CA VAL A 189 -1.10 -3.44 -0.94
C VAL A 189 -0.72 -4.87 -0.61
N LYS A 190 0.52 -5.25 -0.94
CA LYS A 190 1.14 -6.51 -0.53
C LYS A 190 2.29 -6.21 0.41
N VAL A 191 2.40 -7.02 1.46
CA VAL A 191 3.51 -6.92 2.42
C VAL A 191 4.21 -8.26 2.46
N ASP A 192 5.48 -8.30 2.08
CA ASP A 192 6.34 -9.45 2.33
C ASP A 192 6.69 -9.49 3.82
N ILE A 193 6.09 -10.46 4.51
CA ILE A 193 6.28 -10.61 5.94
C ILE A 193 7.70 -11.04 6.31
N ASN A 194 8.44 -11.67 5.39
CA ASN A 194 9.81 -12.11 5.64
C ASN A 194 10.79 -10.94 5.63
N SER A 195 10.49 -9.92 4.82
CA SER A 195 11.29 -8.68 4.75
C SER A 195 10.79 -7.60 5.72
N CYS A 196 9.59 -7.75 6.28
CA CYS A 196 9.01 -6.77 7.20
C CYS A 196 9.64 -6.83 8.59
N ILE A 197 10.29 -5.73 9.02
CA ILE A 197 10.87 -5.60 10.37
C ILE A 197 9.90 -5.03 11.41
N PHE A 198 8.61 -4.90 11.06
CA PHE A 198 7.55 -4.42 11.95
C PHE A 198 7.79 -3.04 12.58
N CYS A 199 8.47 -2.11 11.88
CA CYS A 199 8.77 -0.76 12.39
C CYS A 199 7.55 0.17 12.49
N LYS A 200 6.43 -0.17 11.84
CA LYS A 200 5.16 0.58 11.80
C LYS A 200 5.19 1.94 11.10
N GLU A 201 6.28 2.33 10.45
CA GLU A 201 6.35 3.63 9.73
C GLU A 201 5.27 3.78 8.64
N CYS A 202 4.93 2.68 7.95
CA CYS A 202 3.86 2.66 6.95
C CYS A 202 2.47 2.97 7.53
N VAL A 203 2.24 2.62 8.80
CA VAL A 203 1.01 2.96 9.53
C VAL A 203 1.04 4.44 9.89
N GLU A 204 2.19 4.93 10.36
CA GLU A 204 2.32 6.31 10.82
C GLU A 204 2.20 7.34 9.70
N VAL A 205 2.70 7.03 8.50
CA VAL A 205 2.61 7.93 7.34
C VAL A 205 1.25 7.90 6.66
N CYS A 206 0.39 6.91 6.97
CA CYS A 206 -0.89 6.75 6.30
C CYS A 206 -1.84 7.92 6.62
N PRO A 207 -2.27 8.72 5.62
CA PRO A 207 -3.15 9.88 5.85
C PRO A 207 -4.58 9.48 6.23
N LEU A 208 -4.91 8.19 6.11
CA LEU A 208 -6.23 7.62 6.41
C LEU A 208 -6.22 6.75 7.67
N LYS A 209 -5.10 6.74 8.43
CA LYS A 209 -5.05 6.05 9.73
C LYS A 209 -6.09 6.69 10.66
N LYS A 210 -6.98 5.87 11.22
CA LYS A 210 -7.93 6.26 12.26
C LYS A 210 -7.37 5.87 13.62
#